data_AF-A0A1C5BHU0-F1
#
_entry.id   AF-A0A1C5BHU0-F1
#
_cell.length_a   1.000
_cell.length_b   1.000
_cell.length_c   1.000
_cell.angle_alpha   90.00
_cell.angle_beta   90.00
_cell.angle_gamma   90.00
#
_symmetry.space_group_name_H-M   'P 1'
#
loop_
_entity.id
_entity.type
_entity.pdbx_description
1 polymer ?
#
loop_
_entity_poly.entity_id
_entity_poly.type
_entity_poly.pdbx_seq_one_letter_code
_entity_poly.pdbx_strand_id
1 'polypeptide(L)' 'MIVRIMGEGQVRLDDSHFAELNKLDDELLAETENDDEEGFRRTLGALLDAVRRLGTPSRTTNWNPPT' A
#
# COMPACT_ATOMS: atom_id res chain seq x y z
N MET A 1 -3.02 10.37 2.57
CA MET A 1 -3.63 9.02 2.70
C MET A 1 -3.07 8.21 3.89
N ILE A 2 -3.82 7.24 4.45
CA ILE A 2 -3.30 6.27 5.44
C ILE A 2 -3.39 4.86 4.84
N VAL A 3 -2.27 4.13 4.84
CA VAL A 3 -2.19 2.72 4.41
C VAL A 3 -1.93 1.84 5.63
N ARG A 4 -2.62 0.71 5.72
CA ARG A 4 -2.44 -0.26 6.81
C ARG A 4 -1.73 -1.49 6.30
N ILE A 5 -0.60 -1.83 6.92
CA ILE A 5 0.14 -3.06 6.65
C ILE A 5 -0.09 -4.00 7.84
N MET A 6 -0.69 -5.16 7.57
CA MET A 6 -0.97 -6.18 8.58
C MET A 6 0.35 -6.63 9.22
N GLY A 7 0.47 -6.49 10.55
CA GLY A 7 1.70 -6.81 11.30
C GLY A 7 2.68 -5.64 11.50
N GLU A 8 2.59 -4.57 10.70
CA GLU A 8 3.49 -3.40 10.80
C GLU A 8 2.77 -2.13 11.31
N GLY A 9 1.44 -2.07 11.20
CA GLY A 9 0.64 -0.96 11.68
C GLY A 9 0.19 -0.03 10.56
N GLN A 10 0.22 1.28 10.82
CA GLN A 10 -0.27 2.29 9.88
C GLN A 10 0.87 3.14 9.35
N VAL A 11 0.81 3.46 8.07
CA VAL A 11 1.76 4.32 7.38
C VAL A 11 1.00 5.52 6.83
N ARG A 12 1.49 6.73 7.13
CA ARG A 12 0.92 7.97 6.60
C ARG A 12 1.69 8.37 5.35
N LEU A 13 0.97 8.56 4.25
CA LEU A 13 1.49 8.97 2.95
C LEU A 13 0.93 10.33 2.58
N ASP A 14 1.78 11.16 1.98
CA ASP A 14 1.35 12.40 1.34
C ASP A 14 0.57 12.08 0.05
N ASP A 15 -0.42 12.90 -0.26
CA ASP A 15 -1.26 12.70 -1.45
C ASP A 15 -0.46 12.90 -2.75
N SER A 16 0.69 13.58 -2.69
CA SER A 16 1.63 13.71 -3.80
C SER A 16 2.18 12.37 -4.29
N HIS A 17 2.17 11.32 -3.45
CA HIS A 17 2.63 9.98 -3.80
C HIS A 17 1.54 9.09 -4.39
N PHE A 18 0.30 9.58 -4.48
CA PHE A 18 -0.86 8.81 -4.92
C PHE A 18 -0.73 8.32 -6.37
N ALA A 19 -0.17 9.15 -7.27
CA ALA A 19 -0.01 8.77 -8.67
C ALA A 19 0.96 7.60 -8.87
N GLU A 20 2.04 7.52 -8.08
CA GLU A 20 3.02 6.43 -8.14
C GLU A 20 2.43 5.13 -7.57
N LEU A 21 1.72 5.22 -6.44
CA LEU A 21 1.10 4.07 -5.79
C LEU A 21 -0.08 3.51 -6.58
N ASN A 22 -0.92 4.37 -7.18
CA ASN A 22 -2.01 3.90 -8.04
C ASN A 22 -1.50 3.13 -9.25
N LYS A 23 -0.38 3.55 -9.84
CA LYS A 23 0.19 2.82 -10.96
C LYS A 23 0.59 1.40 -10.57
N LEU A 24 1.18 1.22 -9.39
CA LEU A 24 1.53 -0.10 -8.86
C LEU A 24 0.29 -0.91 -8.46
N ASP A 25 -0.78 -0.26 -8.00
CA ASP A 25 -2.06 -0.89 -7.69
C ASP A 25 -2.78 -1.37 -8.97
N ASP A 26 -2.80 -0.55 -10.03
CA ASP A 26 -3.34 -0.92 -11.34
C ASP A 26 -2.59 -2.12 -11.94
N GLU A 27 -1.25 -2.14 -11.81
CA GLU A 27 -0.42 -3.27 -12.23
C GLU A 27 -0.73 -4.52 -11.39
N LEU A 28 -0.90 -4.37 -10.06
CA LEU A 28 -1.27 -5.48 -9.18
C LEU A 28 -2.64 -6.07 -9.54
N LEU A 29 -3.60 -5.22 -9.87
CA LEU A 29 -4.93 -5.61 -10.33
C LEU A 29 -4.83 -6.40 -11.64
N ALA A 30 -4.06 -5.91 -12.61
CA ALA A 30 -3.86 -6.58 -13.89
C ALA A 30 -3.22 -7.97 -13.72
N GLU A 31 -2.21 -8.12 -12.85
CA GLU A 31 -1.61 -9.44 -12.59
C GLU A 31 -2.61 -10.41 -11.92
N THR A 32 -3.49 -9.90 -11.06
CA THR A 32 -4.57 -10.69 -10.45
C THR A 32 -5.58 -11.13 -11.50
N GLU A 33 -5.94 -10.26 -12.45
CA GLU A 33 -6.86 -10.58 -13.55
C GLU A 33 -6.26 -11.60 -14.53
N ASN A 34 -4.93 -11.62 -14.68
CA ASN A 34 -4.20 -12.55 -15.53
C ASN A 34 -3.84 -13.88 -14.84
N ASP A 35 -4.17 -14.05 -13.55
CA ASP A 35 -3.76 -15.20 -12.72
C ASP A 35 -2.22 -15.37 -12.62
N ASP A 36 -1.47 -14.28 -12.79
CA ASP A 36 0.00 -14.29 -12.67
C ASP A 36 0.42 -14.12 -11.21
N GLU A 37 0.52 -15.23 -10.48
CA GLU A 37 0.93 -15.24 -9.08
C GLU A 37 2.37 -14.71 -8.87
N GLU A 38 3.28 -14.93 -9.82
CA GLU A 38 4.66 -14.46 -9.71
C GLU A 38 4.73 -12.94 -9.91
N GLY A 39 4.04 -12.44 -10.95
CA GLY A 39 3.83 -11.01 -11.21
C GLY A 39 3.18 -10.32 -10.01
N PHE A 40 2.09 -10.89 -9.47
CA PHE A 40 1.41 -10.37 -8.29
C PHE A 40 2.35 -10.22 -7.10
N ARG A 41 3.13 -11.26 -6.78
CA ARG A 41 4.07 -11.22 -5.63
C ARG A 41 5.17 -10.17 -5.82
N ARG A 42 5.65 -10.01 -7.05
CA ARG A 42 6.65 -9.00 -7.40
C ARG A 42 6.08 -7.58 -7.24
N THR A 43 4.90 -7.34 -7.80
CA THR A 43 4.25 -6.02 -7.77
C THR A 43 3.78 -5.66 -6.37
N LEU A 44 3.26 -6.61 -5.60
CA LEU A 44 2.90 -6.41 -4.19
C LEU A 44 4.11 -6.02 -3.35
N GLY A 45 5.25 -6.69 -3.57
CA GLY A 45 6.51 -6.34 -2.92
C GLY A 45 6.94 -4.91 -3.24
N ALA A 46 6.90 -4.53 -4.52
CA ALA A 46 7.23 -3.17 -4.96
C ALA A 46 6.29 -2.11 -4.36
N LEU A 47 4.98 -2.40 -4.30
CA LEU A 47 3.99 -1.52 -3.69
C LEU A 47 4.24 -1.34 -2.19
N LEU A 48 4.49 -2.42 -1.44
CA LEU A 48 4.81 -2.36 -0.02
C LEU A 48 6.10 -1.59 0.25
N ASP A 49 7.14 -1.81 -0.57
CA ASP A 49 8.41 -1.09 -0.43
C ASP A 49 8.26 0.40 -0.77
N ALA A 50 7.46 0.74 -1.77
CA ALA A 50 7.11 2.14 -2.07
C ALA A 50 6.38 2.79 -0.90
N VAL A 51 5.39 2.11 -0.30
CA VAL A 51 4.68 2.60 0.89
C VAL A 51 5.64 2.81 2.07
N ARG A 52 6.57 1.88 2.31
CA ARG A 52 7.57 2.00 3.39
C ARG A 52 8.59 3.12 3.14
N ARG A 53 8.99 3.33 1.88
CA ARG A 53 9.97 4.36 1.49
C ARG A 53 9.39 5.77 1.50
N LEU A 54 8.17 5.92 1.00
CA LEU A 54 7.51 7.22 0.82
C LEU A 54 6.69 7.61 2.05
N GLY A 55 6.25 6.62 2.83
CA GLY A 55 5.41 6.82 3.97
C GLY A 55 6.18 6.98 5.27
N THR A 56 5.60 7.74 6.19
CA THR A 56 6.12 7.86 7.56
C THR A 56 5.34 6.89 8.46
N PRO A 57 6.01 6.00 9.24
CA PRO A 57 5.32 5.13 10.18
C PRO A 57 4.51 5.97 11.18
N SER A 58 3.20 5.72 11.23
CA SER A 58 2.29 6.40 12.13
C SER A 58 2.13 5.58 13.40
N ARG A 59 2.56 6.14 14.53
CA ARG A 59 2.40 5.54 15.86
C ARG A 59 0.97 5.63 16.41
N THR A 60 0.06 6.29 15.69
CA THR A 60 -1.30 6.54 16.19
C THR A 60 -2.13 5.27 16.15
N THR A 61 -2.25 4.64 17.32
CA THR A 61 -3.15 3.50 17.61
C THR A 61 -4.59 3.94 17.88
N ASN A 62 -4.93 5.22 17.71
CA ASN A 62 -6.28 5.74 17.92
C ASN A 62 -7.17 5.41 16.71
N TRP A 63 -7.65 4.17 16.68
CA TRP A 63 -8.81 3.79 15.89
C TRP A 63 -10.07 4.12 16.71
N ASN A 64 -10.85 5.11 16.26
CA ASN A 64 -12.17 5.39 16.81
C ASN A 64 -13.23 4.91 15.80
N PRO A 65 -13.94 3.79 16.05
CA PRO A 65 -15.05 3.41 15.19
C PRO A 65 -16.19 4.44 15.31
N PRO A 66 -16.99 4.66 14.24
CA PRO A 66 -18.18 5.50 14.34
C PRO A 66 -19.17 4.90 15.35
N THR A 67 -19.74 5.74 16.22
CA THR A 67 -20.81 5.40 17.18
C THR A 67 -22.10 5.00 16.51
#